data_AF-A0A7V9U312-F1
#
_entry.id   AF-A0A7V9U312-F1
#
_cell.length_a   1.000
_cell.length_b   1.000
_cell.length_c   1.000
_cell.angle_alpha   90.00
_cell.angle_beta   90.00
_cell.angle_gamma   90.00
#
_symmetry.space_group_name_H-M   'P 1'
#
loop_
_entity.id
_entity.type
_entity.pdbx_description
1 polymer ?
#
loop_
_entity_poly.entity_id
_entity_poly.type
_entity_poly.pdbx_seq_one_letter_code
_entity_poly.pdbx_strand_id
1 'polypeptide(L)' 'MRIAIPPNTGKVRVAMTLGGKYTVWNGKQGQHEFAISCRDRKQAEEIAKIINTREHNGEVVVHG' A
#
# COMPACT_ATOMS: atom_id res chain seq x y z
N MET A 1 -2.35 -11.40 5.80
CA MET A 1 -2.13 -10.40 6.85
C MET A 1 -3.09 -9.25 6.66
N ARG A 2 -3.78 -8.79 7.71
CA ARG A 2 -4.61 -7.57 7.65
C ARG A 2 -3.76 -6.37 8.03
N ILE A 3 -3.90 -5.27 7.28
CA ILE A 3 -3.17 -4.02 7.52
C ILE A 3 -4.20 -2.89 7.65
N ALA A 4 -4.16 -2.18 8.78
CA ALA A 4 -4.96 -0.98 9.00
C ALA A 4 -4.43 0.18 8.15
N ILE A 5 -5.35 0.95 7.56
CA ILE A 5 -5.06 2.11 6.75
C ILE A 5 -5.30 3.38 7.57
N PRO A 6 -4.24 4.16 7.85
CA PRO A 6 -4.39 5.43 8.54
C PRO A 6 -5.34 6.39 7.78
N PRO A 7 -6.16 7.20 8.48
CA PRO A 7 -7.10 8.12 7.83
C PRO A 7 -6.40 9.16 6.93
N ASN A 8 -5.14 9.50 7.23
CA ASN A 8 -4.35 10.50 6.51
C ASN A 8 -3.40 9.89 5.45
N THR A 9 -3.66 8.66 5.01
CA THR A 9 -2.83 7.96 4.02
C THR A 9 -2.79 8.70 2.68
N GLY A 10 -3.90 9.28 2.24
CA GLY A 10 -3.98 9.97 0.95
C GLY A 10 -3.92 9.00 -0.23
N LYS A 11 -3.49 9.48 -1.40
CA LYS A 11 -3.30 8.62 -2.58
C LYS A 11 -2.02 7.80 -2.45
N VAL A 12 -2.07 6.56 -2.91
CA VAL A 12 -0.92 5.64 -2.94
C VAL A 12 -0.53 5.29 -4.36
N ARG A 13 0.73 4.88 -4.55
CA ARG A 13 1.30 4.40 -5.81
C ARG A 13 2.09 3.12 -5.59
N VAL A 14 2.23 2.33 -6.65
CA VAL A 14 3.17 1.21 -6.65
C VAL A 14 4.58 1.74 -6.90
N ALA A 15 5.50 1.40 -6.02
CA ALA A 15 6.92 1.69 -6.12
C ALA A 15 7.72 0.39 -6.04
N MET A 16 8.87 0.35 -6.68
CA MET A 16 9.83 -0.73 -6.52
C MET A 16 10.85 -0.30 -5.47
N THR A 17 10.97 -1.08 -4.40
CA THR A 17 11.96 -0.83 -3.35
C THR A 17 13.22 -1.67 -3.60
N LEU A 18 14.28 -1.37 -2.84
CA LEU A 18 15.56 -2.10 -2.95
C LEU A 18 15.34 -3.61 -2.80
N GLY A 19 16.01 -4.39 -3.65
CA GLY A 19 15.85 -5.85 -3.70
C GLY A 19 14.69 -6.34 -4.57
N GLY A 20 14.15 -5.50 -5.45
CA GLY A 20 13.14 -5.91 -6.44
C GLY A 20 11.75 -6.17 -5.86
N LYS A 21 11.49 -5.71 -4.64
CA LYS A 21 10.18 -5.84 -3.99
C LYS A 21 9.24 -4.74 -4.47
N TYR A 22 7.96 -5.10 -4.60
CA TYR A 22 6.91 -4.12 -4.90
C TYR A 22 6.35 -3.56 -3.60
N THR A 23 6.03 -2.29 -3.58
CA THR A 23 5.55 -1.59 -2.39
C THR A 23 4.45 -0.61 -2.76
N VAL A 24 3.34 -0.64 -2.02
CA VAL A 24 2.30 0.39 -2.11
C VAL A 24 2.66 1.51 -1.16
N TRP A 25 2.94 2.70 -1.68
CA TRP A 25 3.51 3.82 -0.94
C TRP A 25 2.73 5.12 -1.18
N ASN A 26 2.51 5.91 -0.13
CA ASN A 26 1.80 7.19 -0.23
C ASN A 26 2.67 8.38 -0.66
N GLY A 27 3.96 8.17 -0.96
CA GLY A 27 4.87 9.23 -1.40
C GLY A 27 5.36 10.15 -0.27
N LYS A 28 4.92 9.93 0.98
CA LYS A 28 5.35 10.70 2.16
C LYS A 28 6.55 10.01 2.80
N GLN A 29 7.37 10.79 3.49
CA GLN A 29 8.49 10.30 4.31
C GLN A 29 8.29 10.77 5.77
N GLY A 30 8.82 10.02 6.72
CA GLY A 30 8.77 10.38 8.15
C GLY A 30 7.46 9.99 8.84
N GLN A 31 6.95 10.83 9.74
CA GLN A 31 5.82 10.48 10.64
C GLN A 31 4.51 10.11 9.92
N HIS A 32 4.33 10.51 8.66
CA HIS A 32 3.14 10.24 7.86
C HIS A 32 3.39 9.26 6.71
N GLU A 33 4.53 8.60 6.70
CA GLU A 33 4.86 7.57 5.73
C GLU A 33 3.95 6.36 5.91
N PHE A 34 3.40 5.89 4.78
CA PHE A 34 2.65 4.66 4.72
C PHE A 34 3.16 3.83 3.56
N ALA A 35 3.66 2.64 3.87
CA ALA A 35 4.22 1.71 2.91
C ALA A 35 3.81 0.27 3.23
N ILE A 36 3.30 -0.46 2.24
CA ILE A 36 2.99 -1.88 2.32
C ILE A 36 3.89 -2.62 1.35
N SER A 37 4.74 -3.51 1.85
CA SER A 37 5.49 -4.44 1.00
C SER A 37 4.57 -5.54 0.47
N CYS A 38 4.62 -5.78 -0.84
CA CYS A 38 3.84 -6.79 -1.55
C CYS A 38 4.78 -7.83 -2.18
N ARG A 39 4.25 -9.04 -2.38
CA ARG A 39 5.01 -10.14 -2.98
C ARG A 39 5.36 -9.87 -4.44
N ASP A 40 4.38 -9.38 -5.19
CA ASP A 40 4.49 -9.14 -6.62
C ASP A 40 3.79 -7.85 -7.04
N ARG A 41 4.00 -7.48 -8.30
CA ARG A 41 3.43 -6.27 -8.89
C ARG A 41 1.91 -6.28 -8.91
N LYS A 42 1.30 -7.44 -9.21
CA LYS A 42 -0.14 -7.57 -9.38
C LYS A 42 -0.85 -7.28 -8.06
N GLN A 43 -0.37 -7.88 -6.98
CA GLN A 43 -0.87 -7.62 -5.64
C GLN A 43 -0.72 -6.15 -5.24
N ALA A 44 0.44 -5.52 -5.56
CA ALA A 44 0.65 -4.12 -5.27
C ALA A 44 -0.33 -3.21 -6.04
N GLU A 45 -0.59 -3.49 -7.32
CA GLU A 45 -1.55 -2.74 -8.15
C GLU A 45 -2.98 -2.91 -7.63
N GLU A 46 -3.38 -4.11 -7.23
CA GLU A 46 -4.70 -4.39 -6.66
C GLU A 46 -4.92 -3.66 -5.33
N ILE A 47 -3.95 -3.76 -4.41
CA ILE A 47 -4.01 -3.03 -3.14
C ILE A 47 -4.02 -1.52 -3.40
N ALA A 48 -3.17 -1.01 -4.28
CA ALA A 48 -3.15 0.42 -4.60
C ALA A 48 -4.49 0.90 -5.17
N LYS A 49 -5.16 0.09 -6.00
CA LYS A 49 -6.51 0.38 -6.50
C LYS A 49 -7.50 0.46 -5.35
N ILE A 50 -7.58 -0.58 -4.51
CA ILE A 50 -8.51 -0.67 -3.37
C ILE A 50 -8.35 0.54 -2.43
N ILE A 51 -7.12 0.92 -2.11
CA ILE A 51 -6.82 2.08 -1.25
C ILE A 51 -7.28 3.37 -1.91
N ASN A 52 -6.94 3.58 -3.18
CA ASN A 52 -7.28 4.80 -3.90
C ASN A 52 -8.79 4.92 -4.19
N THR A 53 -9.50 3.81 -4.38
CA THR A 53 -10.97 3.77 -4.54
C THR A 53 -11.72 3.81 -3.21
N ARG A 54 -11.01 3.71 -2.07
CA ARG A 54 -11.56 3.68 -0.71
C ARG A 54 -12.46 2.47 -0.42
N GLU A 55 -12.30 1.37 -1.16
CA GLU A 55 -13.08 0.14 -1.01
C GLU A 55 -12.58 -0.77 0.12
N HIS A 56 -11.91 -0.20 1.13
CA HIS A 56 -11.18 -0.95 2.16
C HIS A 56 -11.79 -0.86 3.56
N ASN A 57 -12.78 0.01 3.81
CA ASN A 57 -13.38 0.20 5.15
C ASN A 57 -12.35 0.35 6.29
N GLY A 58 -11.18 0.93 5.99
CA GLY A 58 -10.07 1.09 6.95
C GLY A 58 -9.04 -0.03 7.00
N GLU A 59 -9.19 -1.15 6.28
CA GLU A 59 -8.25 -2.28 6.30
C GLU A 59 -8.04 -2.93 4.92
N VAL A 60 -6.83 -3.41 4.63
CA VAL A 60 -6.54 -4.24 3.44
C VAL A 60 -5.94 -5.59 3.82
N VAL A 61 -6.23 -6.61 3.01
CA VAL A 61 -5.68 -7.95 3.16
C VAL A 61 -4.51 -8.12 2.19
N VAL A 62 -3.35 -8.49 2.72
CA VAL A 62 -2.13 -8.80 1.96
C VAL A 62 -1.81 -10.27 2.11
N HIS A 63 -1.63 -10.98 1.00
CA HIS A 63 -1.24 -12.39 0.99
C HIS A 63 0.28 -12.50 0.87
N GLY A 64 0.91 -13.33 1.71
CA GLY A 64 2.36 -13.54 1.71
C GLY A 64 2.86 -14.35 0.51
#